data_AF-X0YTU5-F1
#
_entry.id   AF-X0YTU5-F1
#
_cell.length_a   1.000
_cell.length_b   1.000
_cell.length_c   1.000
_cell.angle_alpha   90.00
_cell.angle_beta   90.00
_cell.angle_gamma   90.00
#
_symmetry.space_group_name_H-M   'P 1'
#
loop_
_entity.id
_entity.type
_entity.pdbx_description
1 polymer ?
#
loop_
_entity_poly.entity_id
_entity_poly.type
_entity_poly.pdbx_seq_one_letter_code
_entity_poly.pdbx_strand_id
1 'polypeptide(L)'
;MDISCELEGRDNIITKQNILLRLWSLDENLSYREEVDSPKLKAELERNIWKRVILRFHFDLKEPNGKQLEPEYHFHVGGRYRTNDENCWLPEQIDVPRFPYPPMDFILMCEFLLINFFPKESEKLRKKPEWKSLVRKSQDMFLKPYYDICMKYLKDQNETLMGNLATTLKGV
;
A
#
# COMPACT_ATOMS: atom_id res chain seq x y z
N MET A 1 -3.42 15.33 4.49
CA MET A 1 -3.12 13.96 4.96
C MET A 1 -3.89 13.73 6.23
N ASP A 2 -4.47 12.54 6.40
CA ASP A 2 -5.23 12.15 7.57
C ASP A 2 -4.81 10.74 8.02
N ILE A 3 -4.90 10.47 9.32
CA ILE A 3 -4.45 9.23 9.95
C ILE A 3 -5.55 8.75 10.89
N SER A 4 -6.02 7.52 10.71
CA SER A 4 -6.84 6.82 11.69
C SER A 4 -6.06 5.65 12.25
N CYS A 5 -6.13 5.45 13.56
CA CYS A 5 -5.44 4.37 14.26
C CYS A 5 -6.42 3.66 15.18
N GLU A 6 -6.46 2.34 15.09
CA GLU A 6 -7.14 1.45 16.02
C GLU A 6 -6.12 0.42 16.49
N LEU A 7 -5.96 0.32 17.82
CA LEU A 7 -5.01 -0.60 18.44
C LEU A 7 -5.65 -1.18 19.70
N GLU A 8 -5.72 -2.50 19.78
CA GLU A 8 -6.22 -3.23 20.94
C GLU A 8 -5.21 -4.30 21.35
N GLY A 9 -5.07 -4.51 22.65
CA GLY A 9 -4.16 -5.50 23.20
C GLY A 9 -4.11 -5.51 24.72
N ARG A 10 -3.50 -6.55 25.28
CA ARG A 10 -3.24 -6.70 26.72
C ARG A 10 -1.90 -7.39 26.94
N ASP A 11 -1.20 -7.03 28.02
CA ASP A 11 0.03 -7.71 28.46
C ASP A 11 1.09 -7.86 27.34
N ASN A 12 1.30 -6.79 26.55
CA ASN A 12 2.20 -6.71 25.39
C ASN A 12 1.80 -7.54 24.16
N ILE A 13 0.60 -8.13 24.14
CA ILE A 13 0.05 -8.84 22.99
C ILE A 13 -0.93 -7.90 22.27
N ILE A 14 -0.64 -7.59 21.00
CA ILE A 14 -1.55 -6.85 20.12
C ILE A 14 -2.56 -7.85 19.55
N THR A 15 -3.84 -7.62 19.81
CA THR A 15 -4.94 -8.46 19.30
C THR A 15 -5.67 -7.82 18.14
N LYS A 16 -5.52 -6.50 17.96
CA LYS A 16 -6.01 -5.76 16.81
C LYS A 16 -5.08 -4.60 16.51
N GLN A 17 -4.69 -4.46 15.25
CA GLN A 17 -3.99 -3.29 14.76
C GLN A 17 -4.62 -2.88 13.44
N ASN A 18 -4.93 -1.61 13.31
CA ASN A 18 -5.32 -1.00 12.05
C ASN A 18 -4.87 0.46 12.02
N ILE A 19 -3.81 0.73 11.29
CA ILE A 19 -3.32 2.08 11.01
C ILE A 19 -3.62 2.38 9.56
N LEU A 20 -4.38 3.43 9.32
CA LEU A 20 -4.81 3.83 8.00
C LEU A 20 -4.34 5.27 7.75
N LEU A 21 -3.47 5.43 6.76
CA LEU A 21 -3.01 6.72 6.25
C LEU A 21 -3.78 7.07 4.97
N ARG A 22 -4.38 8.25 4.91
CA ARG A 22 -5.10 8.77 3.75
C ARG A 22 -4.43 10.04 3.23
N LEU A 23 -4.02 10.02 1.97
CA LEU A 23 -3.61 11.22 1.25
C LEU A 23 -4.83 11.74 0.49
N TRP A 24 -5.17 12.97 0.80
CA TRP A 24 -6.28 13.69 0.19
C TRP A 24 -5.72 14.76 -0.75
N SER A 25 -6.28 14.84 -1.94
CA SER A 25 -6.16 16.01 -2.80
C SER A 25 -7.36 16.93 -2.57
N LEU A 26 -7.11 18.24 -2.61
CA LEU A 26 -8.12 19.30 -2.71
C LEU A 26 -7.95 20.09 -4.02
N ASP A 27 -7.01 19.68 -4.86
CA ASP A 27 -6.70 20.32 -6.13
C ASP A 27 -7.51 19.65 -7.24
N GLU A 28 -8.17 20.46 -8.07
CA GLU A 28 -9.00 20.00 -9.18
C GLU A 28 -8.23 19.10 -10.14
N ASN A 29 -7.02 19.50 -10.55
CA ASN A 29 -6.22 18.79 -11.56
C ASN A 29 -5.72 17.43 -11.05
N LEU A 30 -5.49 17.30 -9.74
CA LEU A 30 -5.12 16.03 -9.12
C LEU A 30 -6.34 15.16 -8.79
N SER A 31 -7.47 15.79 -8.50
CA SER A 31 -8.69 15.09 -8.07
C SER A 31 -9.54 14.60 -9.24
N TYR A 32 -9.44 15.19 -10.43
CA TYR A 32 -10.25 14.79 -11.59
C TYR A 32 -9.40 14.63 -12.85
N ARG A 33 -9.50 13.47 -13.50
CA ARG A 33 -8.85 13.17 -14.77
C ARG A 33 -9.91 13.06 -15.85
N GLU A 34 -10.01 14.08 -16.70
CA GLU A 34 -11.05 14.20 -17.73
C GLU A 34 -11.17 12.96 -18.63
N GLU A 35 -10.03 12.33 -18.94
CA GLU A 35 -9.93 11.16 -19.82
C GLU A 35 -10.42 9.83 -19.17
N VAL A 36 -10.50 9.77 -17.84
CA VAL A 36 -10.67 8.51 -17.08
C VAL A 36 -11.86 8.55 -16.14
N ASP A 37 -12.10 9.70 -15.51
CA ASP A 37 -13.05 9.85 -14.43
C ASP A 37 -14.44 10.25 -14.96
N SER A 38 -15.49 9.59 -14.45
CA SER A 38 -16.86 9.82 -14.93
C SER A 38 -17.38 11.25 -14.66
N PRO A 39 -18.29 11.79 -15.50
CA PRO A 39 -18.94 13.07 -15.23
C PRO A 39 -19.71 13.11 -13.89
N LYS A 40 -20.25 11.96 -13.46
CA LYS A 40 -20.90 11.83 -12.15
C LYS A 40 -19.93 12.14 -11.01
N LEU A 41 -18.71 11.58 -11.10
CA LEU A 41 -17.65 11.83 -10.13
C LEU A 41 -17.22 13.31 -10.15
N LYS A 42 -17.13 13.94 -11.32
CA LYS A 42 -16.84 15.39 -11.41
C LYS A 42 -17.82 16.21 -10.56
N ALA A 43 -19.13 15.97 -10.74
CA ALA A 43 -20.16 16.65 -9.97
C ALA A 43 -20.10 16.35 -8.45
N GLU A 44 -19.67 15.15 -8.04
CA GLU A 44 -19.42 14.80 -6.63
C GLU A 44 -18.21 15.54 -6.06
N LEU A 45 -17.14 15.65 -6.83
CA LEU A 45 -15.92 16.37 -6.45
C LEU A 45 -16.16 17.88 -6.35
N GLU A 46 -16.85 18.48 -7.31
CA GLU A 46 -17.24 19.90 -7.28
C GLU A 46 -18.05 20.23 -6.03
N ARG A 47 -19.00 19.37 -5.63
CA ARG A 47 -19.78 19.53 -4.39
C ARG A 47 -18.94 19.41 -3.13
N ASN A 48 -17.82 18.67 -3.17
CA ASN A 48 -16.95 18.42 -2.03
C ASN A 48 -15.61 19.18 -2.13
N ILE A 49 -15.59 20.33 -2.82
CA ILE A 49 -14.40 21.20 -2.92
C ILE A 49 -13.18 20.44 -3.44
N TRP A 50 -13.40 19.62 -4.46
CA TRP A 50 -12.39 18.75 -5.09
C TRP A 50 -11.71 17.77 -4.12
N LYS A 51 -12.31 17.49 -2.96
CA LYS A 51 -11.76 16.56 -1.97
C LYS A 51 -11.85 15.12 -2.47
N ARG A 52 -10.70 14.48 -2.63
CA ARG A 52 -10.57 13.09 -3.08
C ARG A 52 -9.44 12.36 -2.37
N VAL A 53 -9.65 11.10 -1.97
CA VAL A 53 -8.56 10.22 -1.54
C VAL A 53 -7.80 9.75 -2.79
N ILE A 54 -6.57 10.22 -2.94
CA ILE A 54 -5.69 9.86 -4.06
C ILE A 54 -4.81 8.64 -3.74
N LEU A 55 -4.50 8.44 -2.46
CA LEU A 55 -3.69 7.31 -2.02
C LEU A 55 -4.03 6.91 -0.60
N ARG A 56 -3.93 5.61 -0.34
CA ARG A 56 -4.21 5.01 0.95
C ARG A 56 -3.17 3.97 1.29
N PHE A 57 -2.76 3.96 2.55
CA PHE A 57 -1.92 2.91 3.12
C PHE A 57 -2.61 2.33 4.34
N HIS A 58 -2.74 1.00 4.40
CA HIS A 58 -3.16 0.28 5.61
C HIS A 58 -1.99 -0.51 6.16
N PHE A 59 -1.86 -0.46 7.47
CA PHE A 59 -1.04 -1.36 8.27
C PHE A 59 -1.96 -2.05 9.25
N ASP A 60 -2.32 -3.29 8.93
CA ASP A 60 -3.30 -4.03 9.68
C ASP A 60 -2.78 -5.39 10.13
N LEU A 61 -3.23 -5.82 11.31
CA LEU A 61 -3.07 -7.19 11.75
C LEU A 61 -4.08 -8.05 11.02
N LYS A 62 -3.65 -9.21 10.54
CA LYS A 62 -4.50 -10.23 9.95
C LYS A 62 -5.65 -10.59 10.90
N GLU A 63 -6.84 -10.78 10.32
CA GLU A 63 -7.99 -11.29 11.04
C GLU A 63 -7.72 -12.73 11.55
N PRO A 64 -7.98 -13.04 12.83
CA PRO A 64 -7.64 -14.33 13.45
C PRO A 64 -8.16 -15.56 12.70
N ASN A 65 -9.26 -15.39 11.95
CA ASN A 65 -9.95 -16.46 11.21
C ASN A 65 -9.90 -16.29 9.69
N GLY A 66 -8.92 -15.53 9.18
CA GLY A 66 -8.72 -15.36 7.74
C GLY A 66 -8.53 -16.71 7.04
N LYS A 67 -9.40 -17.03 6.07
CA LYS A 67 -9.31 -18.27 5.27
C LYS A 67 -8.08 -18.32 4.36
N GLN A 68 -7.39 -17.20 4.20
CA GLN A 68 -6.26 -17.03 3.33
C GLN A 68 -4.96 -17.13 4.15
N LEU A 69 -3.99 -17.87 3.63
CA LEU A 69 -2.63 -17.80 4.13
C LEU A 69 -2.02 -16.50 3.61
N GLU A 70 -1.63 -15.66 4.55
CA GLU A 70 -1.13 -14.31 4.36
C GLU A 70 -0.37 -13.90 5.62
N PRO A 71 0.60 -12.96 5.52
CA PRO A 71 1.38 -12.50 6.66
C PRO A 71 0.51 -12.03 7.83
N GLU A 72 1.02 -12.13 9.05
CA GLU A 72 0.29 -11.67 10.24
C GLU A 72 0.11 -10.14 10.25
N TYR A 73 1.06 -9.41 9.68
CA TYR A 73 0.98 -7.97 9.49
C TYR A 73 0.95 -7.64 8.00
N HIS A 74 -0.01 -6.84 7.60
CA HIS A 74 -0.20 -6.43 6.23
C HIS A 74 0.26 -4.99 6.01
N PHE A 75 0.77 -4.75 4.80
CA PHE A 75 0.86 -3.42 4.24
C PHE A 75 0.11 -3.40 2.91
N HIS A 76 -0.98 -2.64 2.87
CA HIS A 76 -1.84 -2.56 1.68
C HIS A 76 -1.93 -1.12 1.16
N VAL A 77 -1.80 -0.98 -0.15
CA VAL A 77 -2.09 0.28 -0.85
C VAL A 77 -3.48 0.20 -1.45
N GLY A 78 -4.32 1.21 -1.25
CA GLY A 78 -5.73 1.19 -1.66
C GLY A 78 -6.67 0.66 -0.57
N GLY A 79 -7.81 0.08 -0.90
CA GLY A 79 -8.80 -0.40 0.10
C GLY A 79 -10.23 -0.01 -0.25
N ARG A 80 -11.22 -0.72 0.32
CA ARG A 80 -12.63 -0.28 0.30
C ARG A 80 -12.79 1.02 1.07
N TYR A 81 -13.62 1.94 0.59
CA TYR A 81 -13.86 3.19 1.31
C TYR A 81 -14.48 2.93 2.69
N ARG A 82 -14.07 3.69 3.71
CA ARG A 82 -14.67 3.64 5.05
C ARG A 82 -15.81 4.64 5.20
N THR A 83 -15.82 5.67 4.35
CA THR A 83 -16.83 6.72 4.34
C THR A 83 -17.23 7.06 2.90
N ASN A 84 -18.48 7.47 2.70
CA ASN A 84 -19.03 7.74 1.37
C ASN A 84 -18.41 8.98 0.68
N ASP A 85 -17.58 9.76 1.37
CA ASP A 85 -16.98 11.00 0.87
C ASP A 85 -15.55 10.83 0.33
N GLU A 86 -15.02 9.61 0.30
CA GLU A 86 -13.61 9.38 -0.06
C GLU A 86 -13.33 9.46 -1.56
N ASN A 87 -14.30 9.10 -2.41
CA ASN A 87 -14.21 9.19 -3.88
C ASN A 87 -12.91 8.57 -4.45
N CYS A 88 -12.50 7.41 -3.94
CA CYS A 88 -11.21 6.79 -4.23
C CYS A 88 -10.91 6.64 -5.75
N TRP A 89 -9.62 6.60 -6.11
CA TRP A 89 -9.19 6.32 -7.49
C TRP A 89 -9.58 4.94 -8.02
N LEU A 90 -9.76 3.96 -7.13
CA LEU A 90 -10.12 2.59 -7.48
C LEU A 90 -11.61 2.34 -7.18
N PRO A 91 -12.37 1.74 -8.11
CA PRO A 91 -13.80 1.45 -7.92
C PRO A 91 -14.03 0.33 -6.89
N GLU A 92 -15.18 0.37 -6.22
CA GLU A 92 -15.57 -0.54 -5.12
C GLU A 92 -15.66 -2.01 -5.55
N GLN A 93 -16.04 -2.26 -6.80
CA GLN A 93 -16.22 -3.60 -7.36
C GLN A 93 -14.90 -4.33 -7.57
N ILE A 94 -13.79 -3.59 -7.65
CA ILE A 94 -12.49 -4.19 -7.53
C ILE A 94 -12.21 -4.26 -6.04
N ASP A 95 -12.45 -5.43 -5.46
CA ASP A 95 -11.94 -5.78 -4.14
C ASP A 95 -10.43 -5.76 -4.26
N VAL A 96 -9.90 -4.54 -4.06
CA VAL A 96 -8.62 -3.95 -4.49
C VAL A 96 -7.72 -4.92 -5.24
N PRO A 97 -7.28 -4.62 -6.48
CA PRO A 97 -6.28 -5.47 -7.09
C PRO A 97 -5.09 -5.41 -6.14
N ARG A 98 -4.79 -6.55 -5.49
CA ARG A 98 -3.48 -6.81 -4.91
C ARG A 98 -2.57 -6.86 -6.13
N PHE A 99 -2.23 -5.68 -6.66
CA PHE A 99 -1.17 -5.58 -7.63
C PHE A 99 0.00 -6.29 -6.97
N PRO A 100 0.71 -7.18 -7.69
CA PRO A 100 1.95 -7.73 -7.18
C PRO A 100 2.88 -6.55 -6.90
N TYR A 101 2.83 -6.08 -5.67
CA TYR A 101 3.67 -5.04 -5.15
C TYR A 101 4.73 -5.77 -4.34
N PRO A 102 6.01 -5.45 -4.55
CA PRO A 102 7.07 -6.05 -3.76
C PRO A 102 6.79 -5.84 -2.27
N PRO A 103 7.09 -6.82 -1.39
CA PRO A 103 6.90 -6.65 0.04
C PRO A 103 7.57 -5.37 0.55
N MET A 104 6.84 -4.57 1.32
CA MET A 104 7.36 -3.33 1.91
C MET A 104 7.26 -3.41 3.42
N ASP A 105 8.33 -3.05 4.09
CA ASP A 105 8.30 -2.72 5.50
C ASP A 105 8.20 -1.20 5.70
N PHE A 106 8.14 -0.78 6.95
CA PHE A 106 8.05 0.64 7.32
C PHE A 106 9.23 1.46 6.78
N ILE A 107 10.45 0.89 6.77
CA ILE A 107 11.65 1.57 6.28
C ILE A 107 11.58 1.82 4.78
N LEU A 108 11.23 0.79 4.00
CA LEU A 108 11.06 0.90 2.56
C LEU A 108 9.94 1.87 2.20
N MET A 109 8.85 1.89 2.98
CA MET A 109 7.79 2.88 2.80
C MET A 109 8.32 4.30 3.05
N CYS A 110 9.05 4.53 4.13
CA CYS A 110 9.65 5.84 4.39
C CYS A 110 10.57 6.29 3.24
N GLU A 111 11.41 5.38 2.71
CA GLU A 111 12.26 5.66 1.54
C GLU A 111 11.40 6.06 0.32
N PHE A 112 10.34 5.31 0.04
CA PHE A 112 9.40 5.62 -1.05
C PHE A 112 8.74 7.00 -0.88
N LEU A 113 8.19 7.28 0.30
CA LEU A 113 7.52 8.55 0.59
C LEU A 113 8.49 9.74 0.46
N LEU A 114 9.70 9.60 0.99
CA LEU A 114 10.71 10.64 0.91
C LEU A 114 11.10 10.94 -0.54
N ILE A 115 11.37 9.91 -1.35
CA ILE A 115 11.76 10.08 -2.76
C ILE A 115 10.66 10.81 -3.55
N ASN A 116 9.39 10.46 -3.34
CA ASN A 116 8.29 10.97 -4.16
C ASN A 116 7.74 12.31 -3.68
N PHE A 117 7.69 12.56 -2.37
CA PHE A 117 7.03 13.75 -1.80
C PHE A 117 8.00 14.76 -1.19
N PHE A 118 9.23 14.36 -0.86
CA PHE A 118 10.23 15.22 -0.23
C PHE A 118 11.60 15.06 -0.92
N PRO A 119 11.71 15.33 -2.23
CA PRO A 119 12.88 14.96 -3.03
C PRO A 119 14.19 15.59 -2.54
N LYS A 120 14.14 16.82 -2.01
CA LYS A 120 15.33 17.53 -1.48
C LYS A 120 15.82 16.91 -0.17
N GLU A 121 14.89 16.62 0.74
CA GLU A 121 15.16 15.98 2.04
C GLU A 121 15.62 14.54 1.83
N SER A 122 14.97 13.81 0.91
CA SER A 122 15.36 12.49 0.47
C SER A 122 16.79 12.46 -0.02
N GLU A 123 17.20 13.39 -0.90
CA GLU A 123 18.56 13.43 -1.40
C GLU A 123 19.59 13.60 -0.27
N LYS A 124 19.30 14.49 0.69
CA LYS A 124 20.16 14.69 1.87
C LYS A 124 20.21 13.44 2.75
N LEU A 125 19.07 12.80 3.00
CA LEU A 125 18.99 11.62 3.85
C LEU A 125 19.66 10.41 3.20
N ARG A 126 19.42 10.17 1.91
CA ARG A 126 20.02 9.10 1.12
C ARG A 126 21.52 9.26 0.94
N LYS A 127 22.13 10.41 1.24
CA LYS A 127 23.59 10.55 1.32
C LYS A 127 24.17 10.00 2.63
N LYS A 128 23.37 9.90 3.70
CA LYS A 128 23.82 9.43 5.02
C LYS A 128 24.07 7.90 5.02
N PRO A 129 25.25 7.42 5.46
CA PRO A 129 25.57 5.99 5.50
C PRO A 129 24.60 5.16 6.35
N GLU A 130 24.10 5.73 7.46
CA GLU A 130 23.20 5.06 8.40
C GLU A 130 21.86 4.74 7.74
N TRP A 131 21.30 5.71 7.01
CA TRP A 131 20.05 5.54 6.29
C TRP A 131 20.19 4.52 5.15
N LYS A 132 21.28 4.61 4.35
CA LYS A 132 21.57 3.61 3.31
C LYS A 132 21.66 2.20 3.87
N SER A 133 22.35 2.05 5.01
CA SER A 133 22.52 0.75 5.67
C SER A 133 21.18 0.19 6.13
N LEU A 134 20.33 1.04 6.72
CA LEU A 134 18.99 0.65 7.17
C LEU A 134 18.10 0.20 6.00
N VAL A 135 18.00 1.02 4.95
CA VAL A 135 17.22 0.69 3.74
C VAL A 135 17.72 -0.62 3.13
N ARG A 136 19.03 -0.80 2.98
CA ARG A 136 19.61 -2.03 2.40
C ARG A 136 19.28 -3.29 3.22
N LYS A 137 19.32 -3.21 4.55
CA LYS A 137 18.93 -4.34 5.41
C LYS A 137 17.47 -4.74 5.17
N SER A 138 16.56 -3.76 5.06
CA SER A 138 15.17 -4.03 4.72
C SER A 138 15.02 -4.62 3.31
N GLN A 139 15.77 -4.11 2.32
CA GLN A 139 15.79 -4.67 0.97
C GLN A 139 16.26 -6.13 0.96
N ASP A 140 17.34 -6.44 1.69
CA ASP A 140 17.87 -7.80 1.79
C ASP A 140 16.90 -8.77 2.49
N MET A 141 16.14 -8.29 3.47
CA MET A 141 15.20 -9.10 4.23
C MET A 141 13.91 -9.39 3.44
N PHE A 142 13.39 -8.39 2.72
CA PHE A 142 12.04 -8.47 2.12
C PHE A 142 12.05 -8.51 0.59
N LEU A 143 12.79 -7.61 -0.05
CA LEU A 143 12.75 -7.46 -1.51
C LEU A 143 13.57 -8.53 -2.22
N LYS A 144 14.78 -8.84 -1.73
CA LYS A 144 15.66 -9.80 -2.39
C LYS A 144 15.04 -11.20 -2.50
N PRO A 145 14.51 -11.81 -1.41
CA PRO A 145 13.86 -13.12 -1.52
C PRO A 145 12.65 -13.10 -2.45
N TYR A 146 11.85 -12.03 -2.42
CA TYR A 146 10.70 -11.86 -3.30
C TYR A 146 11.11 -11.83 -4.77
N TYR A 147 12.13 -11.05 -5.13
CA TYR A 147 12.60 -10.96 -6.52
C TYR A 147 13.26 -12.25 -6.97
N ASP A 148 13.99 -12.96 -6.10
CA ASP A 148 14.57 -14.26 -6.42
C ASP A 148 13.47 -15.29 -6.75
N ILE A 149 12.35 -15.29 -6.01
CA ILE A 149 11.17 -16.12 -6.30
C ILE A 149 10.52 -15.72 -7.63
N CYS A 150 10.31 -14.41 -7.86
CA CYS A 150 9.74 -13.93 -9.12
C CYS A 150 10.58 -14.35 -10.31
N MET A 151 11.90 -14.20 -10.21
CA MET A 151 12.85 -14.60 -11.25
C MET A 151 12.86 -16.12 -11.47
N LYS A 152 12.71 -16.92 -10.42
CA LYS A 152 12.54 -18.37 -10.54
C LYS A 152 11.28 -18.70 -11.36
N TYR A 153 10.14 -18.11 -11.01
CA TYR A 153 8.87 -18.38 -11.70
C TYR A 153 8.81 -17.82 -13.12
N LEU A 154 9.46 -16.70 -13.40
CA LEU A 154 9.57 -16.20 -14.78
C LEU A 154 10.43 -17.09 -15.68
N LYS A 155 11.40 -17.80 -15.09
CA LYS A 155 12.20 -18.81 -15.81
C LYS A 155 11.42 -20.12 -15.98
N ASP A 156 10.60 -20.47 -15.00
CA ASP A 156 9.76 -21.66 -14.98
C ASP A 156 8.45 -21.40 -15.75
N GLN A 157 8.47 -21.60 -17.07
CA GLN A 157 7.34 -21.28 -17.97
C GLN A 157 6.11 -22.21 -17.83
N ASN A 158 6.04 -23.01 -16.76
CA ASN A 158 4.94 -23.94 -16.52
C ASN A 158 3.63 -23.25 -16.11
N GLU A 159 3.71 -22.05 -15.53
CA GLU A 159 2.55 -21.24 -15.13
C GLU A 159 2.94 -19.75 -15.19
N THR A 160 1.95 -18.86 -15.27
CA THR A 160 2.16 -17.42 -15.13
C THR A 160 2.78 -17.06 -13.78
N LEU A 161 3.56 -15.97 -13.73
CA LEU A 161 4.11 -15.46 -12.47
C LEU A 161 3.03 -15.29 -11.40
N MET A 162 1.87 -14.75 -11.79
CA MET A 162 0.75 -14.54 -10.87
C MET A 162 0.12 -15.84 -10.37
N GLY A 163 -0.02 -16.84 -11.24
CA GLY A 163 -0.50 -18.17 -10.82
C GLY A 163 0.42 -18.81 -9.78
N ASN A 164 1.73 -18.74 -10.00
CA ASN A 164 2.73 -19.27 -9.06
C ASN A 164 2.80 -18.50 -7.73
N LEU A 165 2.68 -17.17 -7.75
CA LEU A 165 2.65 -16.37 -6.53
C LEU A 165 1.39 -16.63 -5.70
N ALA A 166 0.24 -16.86 -6.34
CA ALA A 166 -1.02 -17.14 -5.68
C ALA A 166 -1.06 -18.51 -4.97
N THR A 167 -0.23 -19.47 -5.38
CA THR A 167 -0.12 -20.80 -4.76
C THR A 167 0.95 -20.84 -3.67
N THR A 168 2.07 -20.13 -3.86
CA THR A 168 3.18 -20.10 -2.88
C THR A 168 2.79 -19.43 -1.57
N LEU A 169 1.97 -18.38 -1.63
CA LEU A 169 1.43 -17.70 -0.45
C LEU A 169 0.44 -18.59 0.33
N LYS A 170 0.03 -19.75 -0.21
CA LYS A 170 -0.83 -20.73 0.49
C LYS A 170 -0.07 -21.75 1.35
N GLY A 171 1.26 -21.67 1.42
CA GLY A 171 2.10 -22.69 2.07
C GLY A 171 2.88 -22.23 3.30
N VAL A 172 2.68 -20.99 3.75
CA VAL A 172 3.33 -20.40 4.94
C VAL A 172 2.28 -20.01 5.96
#